data_AF-A0A920VZS8-F1
#
_entry.id   AF-A0A920VZS8-F1
#
_cell.length_a   1.000
_cell.length_b   1.000
_cell.length_c   1.000
_cell.angle_alpha   90.00
_cell.angle_beta   90.00
_cell.angle_gamma   90.00
#
_symmetry.space_group_name_H-M   'P 1'
#
loop_
_entity.id
_entity.type
_entity.pdbx_description
1 polymer ?
#
loop_
_entity_poly.entity_id
_entity_poly.type
_entity_poly.pdbx_seq_one_letter_code
_entity_poly.pdbx_strand_id
1 'polypeptide(L)'
;MFATNDSYLWSINAEGGQPDLNFGDDGRVDLTKGLGREIDKEQYGVVSPVLVTNDKAIVNSIVNDGPSSIQTPPGHIRAFNPETGELEWMFKTIPQAGEFGNETWEDGSWEYTGSTNAWSIMSADDELGIAYIPVGTPTNDWYGGMRKGDNLFAESIVAVDVNTGERVWHFQLVHHGVWDYDPPAAPTLIDINVDGRDIKSCGRRFPNKDLPTCLIE
;
A
#
# COMPACT_ATOMS: atom_id res chain seq x y z
N MET A 1 16.02 0.50 10.28
CA MET A 1 15.62 0.08 8.93
C MET A 1 15.02 1.26 8.19
N PHE A 2 15.28 1.39 6.88
CA PHE A 2 14.67 2.41 6.02
C PHE A 2 14.62 1.93 4.58
N ALA A 3 13.74 2.49 3.77
CA ALA A 3 13.67 2.22 2.34
C ALA A 3 14.08 3.46 1.53
N THR A 4 14.51 3.24 0.29
CA THR A 4 15.10 4.28 -0.57
C THR A 4 14.44 4.34 -1.94
N ASN A 5 14.55 5.51 -2.57
CA ASN A 5 13.94 5.75 -3.88
C ASN A 5 14.58 4.96 -5.02
N ASP A 6 15.75 4.34 -4.82
CA ASP A 6 16.38 3.40 -5.75
C ASP A 6 15.97 1.93 -5.50
N SER A 7 14.84 1.74 -4.81
CA SER A 7 14.16 0.45 -4.59
C SER A 7 14.90 -0.53 -3.68
N TYR A 8 15.56 -0.04 -2.63
CA TYR A 8 16.14 -0.91 -1.62
C TYR A 8 15.49 -0.71 -0.25
N LEU A 9 15.29 -1.81 0.47
CA LEU A 9 15.03 -1.82 1.90
C LEU A 9 16.35 -2.14 2.61
N TRP A 10 16.78 -1.27 3.51
CA TRP A 10 18.06 -1.37 4.22
C TRP A 10 17.85 -1.64 5.71
N SER A 11 18.62 -2.58 6.26
CA SER A 11 18.83 -2.73 7.70
C SER A 11 20.22 -2.21 8.06
N ILE A 12 20.30 -1.43 9.14
CA ILE A 12 21.56 -0.84 9.63
C ILE A 12 21.64 -0.97 11.15
N ASN A 13 22.86 -1.10 11.66
CA ASN A 13 23.15 -1.01 13.07
C ASN A 13 22.83 0.40 13.60
N ALA A 14 21.99 0.50 14.62
CA ALA A 14 21.52 1.79 15.15
C ALA A 14 22.61 2.61 15.84
N GLU A 15 23.65 1.98 16.39
CA GLU A 15 24.75 2.68 17.07
C GLU A 15 25.82 3.16 16.08
N GLY A 16 26.19 2.31 15.13
CA GLY A 16 27.33 2.56 14.24
C GLY A 16 26.96 2.96 12.80
N GLY A 17 25.74 2.68 12.36
CA GLY A 17 25.24 3.00 11.00
C GLY A 17 25.73 2.07 9.90
N GLN A 18 26.50 1.01 10.21
CA GLN A 18 26.91 0.01 9.22
C GLN A 18 25.71 -0.86 8.80
N PRO A 19 25.69 -1.39 7.55
CA PRO A 19 24.70 -2.38 7.13
C PRO A 19 24.69 -3.59 8.06
N ASP A 20 23.49 -4.09 8.38
CA ASP A 20 23.31 -5.35 9.09
C ASP A 20 23.44 -6.51 8.10
N LEU A 21 24.61 -7.17 8.10
CA LEU A 21 24.93 -8.21 7.11
C LEU A 21 24.07 -9.48 7.21
N ASN A 22 23.21 -9.62 8.24
CA ASN A 22 22.26 -10.73 8.32
C ASN A 22 20.95 -10.45 7.57
N PHE A 23 20.75 -9.23 7.09
CA PHE A 23 19.52 -8.80 6.44
C PHE A 23 19.66 -8.83 4.91
N GLY A 24 18.86 -9.67 4.26
CA GLY A 24 18.83 -9.78 2.80
C GLY A 24 20.20 -10.09 2.19
N ASP A 25 20.57 -9.32 1.18
CA ASP A 25 21.85 -9.38 0.48
C ASP A 25 22.73 -8.20 0.92
N ASP A 26 23.77 -8.47 1.71
CA ASP A 26 24.71 -7.48 2.26
C ASP A 26 24.03 -6.29 2.97
N GLY A 27 22.95 -6.57 3.72
CA GLY A 27 22.22 -5.59 4.53
C GLY A 27 21.07 -4.88 3.82
N ARG A 28 20.66 -5.38 2.66
CA ARG A 28 19.53 -4.82 1.90
C ARG A 28 18.70 -5.86 1.15
N VAL A 29 17.49 -5.48 0.80
CA VAL A 29 16.59 -6.24 -0.08
C VAL A 29 16.26 -5.41 -1.32
N ASP A 30 16.42 -5.98 -2.51
CA ASP A 30 15.98 -5.37 -3.77
C ASP A 30 14.45 -5.47 -3.90
N LEU A 31 13.78 -4.34 -3.71
CA LEU A 31 12.32 -4.24 -3.73
C LEU A 31 11.73 -4.38 -5.14
N THR A 32 12.53 -4.34 -6.20
CA THR A 32 12.03 -4.59 -7.57
C THR A 32 11.72 -6.07 -7.83
N LYS A 33 12.20 -6.96 -6.96
CA LYS A 33 12.00 -8.40 -7.08
C LYS A 33 10.72 -8.85 -6.42
N GLY A 34 10.14 -9.93 -6.96
CA GLY A 34 8.96 -10.56 -6.40
C GLY A 34 7.65 -9.80 -6.59
N LEU A 35 7.55 -8.84 -7.52
CA LEU A 35 6.32 -8.07 -7.78
C LEU A 35 5.28 -8.79 -8.65
N GLY A 36 5.50 -10.07 -8.98
CA GLY A 36 4.62 -10.86 -9.85
C GLY A 36 4.80 -10.64 -11.34
N ARG A 37 5.54 -9.59 -11.75
CA ARG A 37 6.00 -9.36 -13.13
C ARG A 37 7.33 -8.63 -13.15
N GLU A 38 8.03 -8.71 -14.28
CA GLU A 38 9.19 -7.84 -14.55
C GLU A 38 8.73 -6.39 -14.66
N ILE A 39 9.56 -5.47 -14.17
CA ILE A 39 9.22 -4.05 -14.10
C ILE A 39 10.37 -3.18 -14.62
N ASP A 40 10.03 -1.96 -15.01
CA ASP A 40 11.02 -0.90 -15.17
C ASP A 40 11.40 -0.33 -13.80
N LYS A 41 12.66 -0.50 -13.41
CA LYS A 41 13.18 0.00 -12.12
C LYS A 41 13.14 1.52 -12.03
N GLU A 42 13.22 2.25 -13.15
CA GLU A 42 13.15 3.72 -13.14
C GLU A 42 11.78 4.25 -12.71
N GLN A 43 10.76 3.39 -12.73
CA GLN A 43 9.39 3.73 -12.36
C GLN A 43 8.98 3.27 -10.97
N TYR A 44 9.86 2.64 -10.19
CA TYR A 44 9.54 2.11 -8.87
C TYR A 44 10.54 2.63 -7.83
N GLY A 45 10.04 3.00 -6.66
CA GLY A 45 10.86 3.44 -5.54
C GLY A 45 10.08 3.43 -4.24
N VAL A 46 10.71 3.93 -3.17
CA VAL A 46 10.05 4.18 -1.88
C VAL A 46 10.46 5.55 -1.36
N VAL A 47 9.48 6.37 -0.98
CA VAL A 47 9.67 7.73 -0.45
C VAL A 47 9.10 7.91 0.96
N SER A 48 8.26 6.99 1.41
CA SER A 48 7.66 6.96 2.73
C SER A 48 8.47 6.10 3.72
N PRO A 49 8.33 6.35 5.03
CA PRO A 49 8.90 5.47 6.06
C PRO A 49 8.38 4.04 5.95
N VAL A 50 9.23 3.07 6.33
CA VAL A 50 8.84 1.68 6.54
C VAL A 50 8.01 1.58 7.81
N LEU A 51 6.84 0.95 7.76
CA LEU A 51 6.00 0.70 8.93
C LEU A 51 6.50 -0.56 9.63
N VAL A 52 7.05 -0.43 10.83
CA VAL A 52 7.48 -1.57 11.65
C VAL A 52 6.50 -1.76 12.80
N THR A 53 5.82 -2.91 12.83
CA THR A 53 4.77 -3.27 13.80
C THR A 53 4.68 -4.80 13.91
N ASN A 54 4.36 -5.33 15.09
CA ASN A 54 4.17 -6.77 15.38
C ASN A 54 5.18 -7.70 14.68
N ASP A 55 6.49 -7.38 14.79
CA ASP A 55 7.60 -8.13 14.16
C ASP A 55 7.50 -8.23 12.63
N LYS A 56 7.00 -7.17 11.98
CA LYS A 56 6.88 -7.02 10.52
C LYS A 56 7.44 -5.69 10.09
N ALA A 57 8.17 -5.67 8.97
CA ALA A 57 8.53 -4.46 8.24
C ALA A 57 7.63 -4.35 7.00
N ILE A 58 6.56 -3.57 7.08
CA ILE A 58 5.60 -3.35 6.01
C ILE A 58 6.07 -2.19 5.13
N VAL A 59 6.29 -2.50 3.85
CA VAL A 59 6.85 -1.61 2.85
C VAL A 59 5.82 -1.35 1.76
N ASN A 60 5.72 -0.08 1.39
CA ASN A 60 4.92 0.42 0.28
C ASN A 60 5.83 0.92 -0.85
N SER A 61 5.29 1.70 -1.79
CA SER A 61 6.07 2.24 -2.90
C SER A 61 5.54 3.56 -3.43
N ILE A 62 6.37 4.21 -4.22
CA ILE A 62 5.96 5.21 -5.20
C ILE A 62 6.17 4.62 -6.60
N VAL A 63 5.19 4.86 -7.47
CA VAL A 63 5.24 4.52 -8.89
C VAL A 63 5.04 5.81 -9.69
N ASN A 64 5.57 5.90 -10.91
CA ASN A 64 5.41 7.11 -11.72
C ASN A 64 3.95 7.29 -12.19
N ASP A 65 3.34 8.43 -11.86
CA ASP A 65 1.95 8.78 -12.23
C ASP A 65 1.78 9.13 -13.72
N GLY A 66 2.90 9.35 -14.43
CA GLY A 66 2.92 9.91 -15.77
C GLY A 66 2.14 9.07 -16.80
N PRO A 67 1.48 9.73 -17.77
CA PRO A 67 0.61 9.05 -18.74
C PRO A 67 1.37 8.30 -19.84
N SER A 68 2.65 8.03 -19.64
CA SER A 68 3.57 7.52 -20.67
C SER A 68 3.33 6.06 -21.02
N SER A 69 2.66 5.30 -20.16
CA SER A 69 2.40 3.88 -20.34
C SER A 69 1.06 3.48 -19.69
N ILE A 70 0.45 2.42 -20.22
CA ILE A 70 -0.65 1.69 -19.54
C ILE A 70 -0.12 0.60 -18.61
N GLN A 71 1.18 0.30 -18.70
CA GLN A 71 1.91 -0.69 -17.92
C GLN A 71 2.97 0.01 -17.08
N THR A 72 2.80 -0.02 -15.77
CA THR A 72 3.77 0.45 -14.77
C THR A 72 3.99 -0.65 -13.73
N PRO A 73 5.01 -0.59 -12.88
CA PRO A 73 5.14 -1.49 -11.73
C PRO A 73 3.84 -1.56 -10.88
N PRO A 74 3.43 -2.72 -10.35
CA PRO A 74 2.34 -2.77 -9.37
C PRO A 74 2.81 -2.24 -8.01
N GLY A 75 1.90 -1.58 -7.30
CA GLY A 75 2.11 -0.93 -6.00
C GLY A 75 1.80 -1.80 -4.79
N HIS A 76 1.95 -3.11 -4.90
CA HIS A 76 1.55 -4.06 -3.86
C HIS A 76 2.25 -3.78 -2.52
N ILE A 77 1.51 -3.99 -1.42
CA ILE A 77 2.04 -3.82 -0.07
C ILE A 77 2.68 -5.14 0.37
N ARG A 78 3.88 -5.06 0.91
CA ARG A 78 4.68 -6.24 1.26
C ARG A 78 5.20 -6.15 2.68
N ALA A 79 5.11 -7.24 3.44
CA ALA A 79 5.80 -7.35 4.71
C ALA A 79 7.03 -8.22 4.60
N PHE A 80 8.10 -7.73 5.20
CA PHE A 80 9.35 -8.44 5.34
C PHE A 80 9.61 -8.74 6.81
N ASN A 81 10.29 -9.86 7.06
CA ASN A 81 10.86 -10.13 8.37
C ASN A 81 11.90 -9.05 8.69
N PRO A 82 11.78 -8.32 9.82
CA PRO A 82 12.68 -7.20 10.11
C PRO A 82 14.11 -7.63 10.44
N GLU A 83 14.35 -8.89 10.81
CA GLU A 83 15.68 -9.43 11.14
C GLU A 83 16.38 -9.99 9.90
N THR A 84 15.65 -10.72 9.03
CA THR A 84 16.26 -11.45 7.91
C THR A 84 16.05 -10.78 6.56
N GLY A 85 15.05 -9.92 6.41
CA GLY A 85 14.65 -9.35 5.13
C GLY A 85 13.89 -10.31 4.22
N GLU A 86 13.48 -11.47 4.73
CA GLU A 86 12.64 -12.42 4.01
C GLU A 86 11.25 -11.83 3.77
N LEU A 87 10.72 -11.97 2.54
CA LEU A 87 9.34 -11.59 2.24
C LEU A 87 8.37 -12.59 2.90
N GLU A 88 7.52 -12.12 3.80
CA GLU A 88 6.59 -12.98 4.55
C GLU A 88 5.19 -12.98 3.94
N TRP A 89 4.70 -11.82 3.49
CA TRP A 89 3.43 -11.74 2.75
C TRP A 89 3.37 -10.55 1.80
N MET A 90 2.41 -10.61 0.88
CA MET A 90 2.12 -9.54 -0.08
C MET A 90 0.61 -9.38 -0.25
N PHE A 91 0.11 -8.18 0.04
CA PHE A 91 -1.23 -7.77 -0.32
C PHE A 91 -1.23 -7.17 -1.73
N LYS A 92 -1.90 -7.86 -2.65
CA LYS A 92 -2.05 -7.41 -4.03
C LYS A 92 -3.15 -6.36 -4.12
N THR A 93 -2.74 -5.11 -4.21
CA THR A 93 -3.64 -3.95 -4.42
C THR A 93 -4.40 -4.00 -5.75
N ILE A 94 -3.84 -4.71 -6.74
CA ILE A 94 -4.51 -5.09 -7.99
C ILE A 94 -4.83 -6.58 -7.91
N PRO A 95 -6.10 -6.98 -7.70
CA PRO A 95 -6.50 -8.37 -7.60
C PRO A 95 -6.22 -9.17 -8.88
N GLN A 96 -5.75 -10.40 -8.72
CA GLN A 96 -5.52 -11.34 -9.80
C GLN A 96 -6.77 -12.16 -10.12
N ALA A 97 -6.74 -12.93 -11.22
CA ALA A 97 -7.84 -13.80 -11.62
C ALA A 97 -8.39 -14.64 -10.45
N GLY A 98 -9.68 -14.46 -10.13
CA GLY A 98 -10.39 -15.17 -9.07
C GLY A 98 -10.19 -14.62 -7.65
N GLU A 99 -9.36 -13.59 -7.47
CA GLU A 99 -9.25 -12.86 -6.20
C GLU A 99 -10.39 -11.85 -6.04
N PHE A 100 -10.74 -11.53 -4.79
CA PHE A 100 -11.80 -10.57 -4.49
C PHE A 100 -11.52 -9.20 -5.11
N GLY A 101 -12.51 -8.63 -5.82
CA GLY A 101 -12.41 -7.33 -6.48
C GLY A 101 -11.90 -7.40 -7.91
N ASN A 102 -11.39 -8.55 -8.37
CA ASN A 102 -10.92 -8.73 -9.74
C ASN A 102 -12.03 -8.46 -10.78
N GLU A 103 -13.28 -8.78 -10.45
CA GLU A 103 -14.45 -8.52 -11.29
C GLU A 103 -14.70 -7.04 -11.58
N THR A 104 -14.11 -6.13 -10.80
CA THR A 104 -14.20 -4.68 -10.99
C THR A 104 -13.18 -4.15 -12.00
N TRP A 105 -12.32 -5.01 -12.55
CA TRP A 105 -11.34 -4.69 -13.57
C TRP A 105 -11.80 -5.28 -14.90
N GLU A 106 -12.59 -4.50 -15.63
CA GLU A 106 -13.15 -4.93 -16.91
C GLU A 106 -12.06 -5.16 -17.96
N ASP A 107 -12.42 -5.91 -19.01
CA ASP A 107 -11.58 -6.16 -20.19
C ASP A 107 -10.18 -6.74 -19.85
N GLY A 108 -10.01 -7.36 -18.68
CA GLY A 108 -8.73 -7.93 -18.22
C GLY A 108 -7.70 -6.88 -17.79
N SER A 109 -8.14 -5.64 -17.50
CA SER A 109 -7.24 -4.51 -17.27
C SER A 109 -6.31 -4.66 -16.06
N TRP A 110 -6.64 -5.54 -15.11
CA TRP A 110 -5.78 -5.89 -13.97
C TRP A 110 -4.45 -6.55 -14.38
N GLU A 111 -4.38 -7.20 -15.55
CA GLU A 111 -3.19 -7.94 -15.99
C GLU A 111 -2.00 -7.02 -16.29
N TYR A 112 -2.29 -5.82 -16.79
CA TYR A 112 -1.28 -4.86 -17.25
C TYR A 112 -1.25 -3.57 -16.43
N THR A 113 -2.36 -3.16 -15.81
CA THR A 113 -2.39 -1.95 -15.00
C THR A 113 -1.40 -2.05 -13.84
N GLY A 114 -0.74 -0.93 -13.50
CA GLY A 114 0.18 -0.82 -12.37
C GLY A 114 -0.24 0.29 -11.41
N SER A 115 0.72 0.82 -10.65
CA SER A 115 0.49 1.74 -9.54
C SER A 115 -0.44 1.11 -8.51
N THR A 116 -1.49 1.79 -8.04
CA THR A 116 -2.24 1.37 -6.84
C THR A 116 -1.30 1.13 -5.65
N ASN A 117 -0.27 1.96 -5.55
CA ASN A 117 0.69 1.99 -4.47
C ASN A 117 0.18 2.88 -3.33
N ALA A 118 0.79 2.78 -2.16
CA ALA A 118 0.58 3.73 -1.09
C ALA A 118 1.84 4.57 -0.93
N TRP A 119 1.99 5.68 -1.67
CA TRP A 119 3.20 6.52 -1.58
C TRP A 119 3.27 7.35 -0.28
N SER A 120 2.13 7.51 0.40
CA SER A 120 2.04 8.19 1.69
C SER A 120 2.29 7.23 2.87
N ILE A 121 2.20 7.77 4.08
CA ILE A 121 2.45 7.09 5.34
C ILE A 121 1.28 6.13 5.65
N MET A 122 1.61 4.89 6.04
CA MET A 122 0.66 3.91 6.57
C MET A 122 0.54 4.04 8.10
N SER A 123 -0.53 3.50 8.69
CA SER A 123 -0.72 3.42 10.15
C SER A 123 -1.01 1.98 10.57
N ALA A 124 -0.82 1.66 11.86
CA ALA A 124 -1.19 0.38 12.43
C ALA A 124 -1.79 0.55 13.84
N ASP A 125 -2.64 -0.40 14.23
CA ASP A 125 -3.06 -0.65 15.61
C ASP A 125 -2.37 -1.95 16.07
N ASP A 126 -1.34 -1.83 16.89
CA ASP A 126 -0.54 -2.98 17.37
C ASP A 126 -1.38 -3.95 18.23
N GLU A 127 -2.38 -3.44 18.96
CA GLU A 127 -3.25 -4.24 19.83
C GLU A 127 -4.23 -5.09 19.01
N LEU A 128 -4.80 -4.51 17.94
CA LEU A 128 -5.66 -5.22 17.01
C LEU A 128 -4.88 -6.07 16.00
N GLY A 129 -3.59 -5.78 15.82
CA GLY A 129 -2.76 -6.41 14.79
C GLY A 129 -3.21 -6.03 13.37
N ILE A 130 -3.64 -4.78 13.15
CA ILE A 130 -4.18 -4.30 11.86
C ILE A 130 -3.32 -3.16 11.32
N ALA A 131 -2.93 -3.25 10.05
CA ALA A 131 -2.33 -2.16 9.28
C ALA A 131 -3.34 -1.52 8.33
N TYR A 132 -3.31 -0.19 8.21
CA TYR A 132 -4.20 0.61 7.39
C TYR A 132 -3.41 1.30 6.29
N ILE A 133 -3.79 1.01 5.05
CA ILE A 133 -3.04 1.35 3.84
C ILE A 133 -3.87 2.37 3.03
N PRO A 134 -3.34 3.58 2.80
CA PRO A 134 -3.95 4.55 1.90
C PRO A 134 -3.50 4.26 0.45
N VAL A 135 -4.26 3.44 -0.28
CA VAL A 135 -3.96 3.02 -1.66
C VAL A 135 -4.31 4.14 -2.65
N GLY A 136 -3.39 4.44 -3.57
CA GLY A 136 -3.51 5.46 -4.61
C GLY A 136 -4.13 4.97 -5.91
N THR A 137 -4.02 5.81 -6.92
CA THR A 137 -4.65 5.69 -8.24
C THR A 137 -3.94 4.62 -9.07
N PRO A 138 -4.64 3.89 -9.96
CA PRO A 138 -4.00 3.02 -10.92
C PRO A 138 -3.51 3.82 -12.12
N THR A 139 -2.40 3.38 -12.71
CA THR A 139 -1.98 3.92 -14.00
C THR A 139 -3.07 3.70 -15.04
N ASN A 140 -3.46 4.70 -15.82
CA ASN A 140 -2.99 6.08 -15.85
C ASN A 140 -3.86 6.97 -14.98
N ASP A 141 -3.26 7.87 -14.20
CA ASP A 141 -3.95 8.68 -13.20
C ASP A 141 -5.01 9.63 -13.76
N TRP A 142 -4.87 10.04 -15.03
CA TRP A 142 -5.75 11.00 -15.70
C TRP A 142 -6.55 10.40 -16.88
N TYR A 143 -6.44 9.09 -17.11
CA TYR A 143 -7.18 8.41 -18.17
C TYR A 143 -7.57 6.97 -17.80
N GLY A 144 -8.85 6.73 -17.59
CA GLY A 144 -9.40 5.42 -17.23
C GLY A 144 -9.92 4.57 -18.40
N GLY A 145 -9.86 5.06 -19.64
CA GLY A 145 -10.50 4.35 -20.77
C GLY A 145 -9.92 2.97 -21.10
N MET A 146 -8.68 2.69 -20.67
CA MET A 146 -8.06 1.35 -20.76
C MET A 146 -8.20 0.53 -19.46
N ARG A 147 -8.94 1.00 -18.45
CA ARG A 147 -9.15 0.29 -17.18
C ARG A 147 -10.55 0.52 -16.65
N LYS A 148 -11.56 0.15 -17.43
CA LYS A 148 -12.96 0.30 -17.03
C LYS A 148 -13.29 -0.52 -15.77
N GLY A 149 -14.40 -0.16 -15.15
CA GLY A 149 -14.84 -0.69 -13.87
C GLY A 149 -14.26 0.10 -12.69
N ASP A 150 -14.69 -0.27 -11.48
CA ASP A 150 -14.38 0.49 -10.26
C ASP A 150 -12.90 0.43 -9.87
N ASN A 151 -12.14 -0.53 -10.41
CA ASN A 151 -10.70 -0.72 -10.16
C ASN A 151 -10.33 -0.99 -8.69
N LEU A 152 -11.11 -1.79 -7.97
CA LEU A 152 -10.85 -2.11 -6.56
C LEU A 152 -9.50 -2.87 -6.41
N PHE A 153 -8.54 -2.49 -5.58
CA PHE A 153 -8.58 -1.64 -4.37
C PHE A 153 -7.99 -0.23 -4.53
N ALA A 154 -8.04 0.35 -5.73
CA ALA A 154 -7.52 1.69 -5.94
C ALA A 154 -8.24 2.74 -5.10
N GLU A 155 -7.54 3.84 -4.79
CA GLU A 155 -8.09 5.01 -4.07
C GLU A 155 -8.90 4.62 -2.83
N SER A 156 -8.38 3.67 -2.07
CA SER A 156 -9.06 3.04 -0.94
C SER A 156 -8.26 3.20 0.34
N ILE A 157 -8.96 3.14 1.48
CA ILE A 157 -8.34 2.72 2.73
C ILE A 157 -8.54 1.22 2.86
N VAL A 158 -7.44 0.46 2.91
CA VAL A 158 -7.48 -0.99 3.09
C VAL A 158 -6.92 -1.34 4.46
N ALA A 159 -7.65 -2.15 5.23
CA ALA A 159 -7.19 -2.73 6.48
C ALA A 159 -6.78 -4.18 6.25
N VAL A 160 -5.55 -4.52 6.64
CA VAL A 160 -5.00 -5.88 6.56
C VAL A 160 -4.55 -6.36 7.93
N ASP A 161 -4.65 -7.66 8.17
CA ASP A 161 -4.02 -8.31 9.30
C ASP A 161 -2.49 -8.24 9.13
N VAL A 162 -1.79 -7.74 10.14
CA VAL A 162 -0.34 -7.47 10.09
C VAL A 162 0.47 -8.75 9.90
N ASN A 163 0.01 -9.90 10.39
CA ASN A 163 0.77 -11.14 10.34
C ASN A 163 0.62 -11.88 9.02
N THR A 164 -0.54 -11.75 8.37
CA THR A 164 -0.92 -12.55 7.20
C THR A 164 -1.05 -11.74 5.92
N GLY A 165 -1.25 -10.42 6.03
CA GLY A 165 -1.61 -9.55 4.91
C GLY A 165 -3.03 -9.77 4.40
N GLU A 166 -3.84 -10.60 5.07
CA GLU A 166 -5.22 -10.85 4.68
C GLU A 166 -6.08 -9.60 4.90
N ARG A 167 -6.95 -9.31 3.94
CA ARG A 167 -7.86 -8.17 4.02
C ARG A 167 -8.90 -8.38 5.12
N VAL A 168 -8.89 -7.50 6.12
CA VAL A 168 -9.94 -7.41 7.15
C VAL A 168 -11.15 -6.67 6.58
N TRP A 169 -10.94 -5.43 6.13
CA TRP A 169 -11.96 -4.60 5.50
C TRP A 169 -11.31 -3.60 4.54
N HIS A 170 -12.12 -2.92 3.73
CA HIS A 170 -11.68 -1.79 2.92
C HIS A 170 -12.82 -0.78 2.75
N PHE A 171 -12.47 0.45 2.42
CA PHE A 171 -13.40 1.49 2.00
C PHE A 171 -12.83 2.22 0.79
N GLN A 172 -13.48 2.09 -0.37
CA GLN A 172 -13.08 2.74 -1.61
C GLN A 172 -13.62 4.17 -1.67
N LEU A 173 -12.71 5.14 -1.72
CA LEU A 173 -13.04 6.57 -1.69
C LEU A 173 -13.51 7.06 -3.07
N VAL A 174 -12.83 6.61 -4.12
CA VAL A 174 -13.09 6.97 -5.50
C VAL A 174 -13.22 5.69 -6.31
N HIS A 175 -14.32 5.61 -7.06
CA HIS A 175 -14.58 4.50 -7.97
C HIS A 175 -14.17 4.97 -9.36
N HIS A 176 -13.31 4.21 -10.03
CA HIS A 176 -12.80 4.56 -11.36
C HIS A 176 -12.13 5.96 -11.41
N GLY A 177 -11.12 6.23 -10.58
CA GLY A 177 -10.47 7.54 -10.58
C GLY A 177 -9.79 7.88 -11.89
N VAL A 178 -9.84 9.16 -12.25
CA VAL A 178 -9.21 9.75 -13.45
C VAL A 178 -8.68 11.16 -13.16
N TRP A 179 -8.40 11.45 -11.89
CA TRP A 179 -8.04 12.78 -11.40
C TRP A 179 -6.88 12.80 -10.40
N ASP A 180 -6.17 11.69 -10.20
CA ASP A 180 -5.11 11.59 -9.20
C ASP A 180 -5.59 12.02 -7.80
N TYR A 181 -6.66 11.37 -7.31
CA TYR A 181 -7.24 11.64 -5.99
C TYR A 181 -6.74 10.67 -4.93
N ASP A 182 -5.44 10.41 -5.03
CA ASP A 182 -4.68 9.65 -4.06
C ASP A 182 -4.95 10.12 -2.64
N PRO A 183 -4.91 9.21 -1.65
CA PRO A 183 -4.96 9.58 -0.25
C PRO A 183 -3.59 10.04 0.30
N PRO A 184 -3.23 11.35 0.33
CA PRO A 184 -1.92 11.82 0.80
C PRO A 184 -1.66 11.74 2.30
N ALA A 185 -2.63 11.35 3.13
CA ALA A 185 -2.47 11.38 4.58
C ALA A 185 -2.63 9.98 5.17
N ALA A 186 -1.83 9.69 6.19
CA ALA A 186 -1.97 8.48 6.98
C ALA A 186 -3.40 8.38 7.54
N PRO A 187 -4.01 7.18 7.50
CA PRO A 187 -5.23 6.93 8.26
C PRO A 187 -4.98 7.22 9.75
N THR A 188 -5.87 8.00 10.37
CA THR A 188 -5.73 8.43 11.77
C THR A 188 -6.60 7.53 12.64
N LEU A 189 -5.97 6.86 13.60
CA LEU A 189 -6.65 5.98 14.55
C LEU A 189 -7.06 6.78 15.78
N ILE A 190 -8.33 6.71 16.14
CA ILE A 190 -8.90 7.44 17.28
C ILE A 190 -10.03 6.64 17.90
N ASP A 191 -10.04 6.60 19.23
CA ASP A 191 -11.17 6.09 19.99
C ASP A 191 -12.20 7.20 20.15
N ILE A 192 -13.44 6.93 19.72
CA ILE A 192 -14.56 7.87 19.84
C ILE A 192 -15.68 7.25 20.66
N ASN A 193 -16.47 8.09 21.33
CA ASN A 193 -17.70 7.67 21.99
C ASN A 193 -18.90 8.08 21.12
N VAL A 194 -19.67 7.10 20.66
CA VAL A 194 -20.91 7.31 19.90
C VAL A 194 -22.07 6.75 20.72
N ASP A 195 -22.96 7.62 21.15
CA ASP A 195 -24.14 7.28 21.96
C ASP A 195 -23.82 6.44 23.22
N GLY A 196 -22.71 6.76 23.90
CA GLY A 196 -22.27 6.07 25.10
C GLY A 196 -21.47 4.79 24.85
N ARG A 197 -21.24 4.41 23.59
CA ARG A 197 -20.41 3.27 23.20
C ARG A 197 -19.04 3.73 22.70
N ASP A 198 -17.98 3.21 23.30
CA ASP A 198 -16.62 3.42 22.81
C ASP A 198 -16.39 2.59 21.53
N ILE A 199 -15.87 3.24 20.49
CA ILE A 199 -15.64 2.68 19.16
C ILE A 199 -14.23 3.05 18.73
N LYS A 200 -13.43 2.05 18.33
CA LYS A 200 -12.16 2.27 17.62
C LYS A 200 -12.50 2.79 16.21
N SER A 201 -11.93 3.92 15.78
CA SER A 201 -12.26 4.52 14.49
C SER A 201 -11.01 4.83 13.68
N CYS A 202 -11.13 4.69 12.36
CA CYS A 202 -10.13 5.07 11.39
C CYS A 202 -10.66 6.27 10.59
N GLY A 203 -10.15 7.46 10.89
CA GLY A 203 -10.56 8.71 10.27
C GLY A 203 -9.52 9.24 9.30
N ARG A 204 -9.98 9.99 8.29
CA ARG A 204 -9.13 10.84 7.46
C ARG A 204 -9.77 12.21 7.31
N ARG A 205 -8.98 13.28 7.44
CA ARG A 205 -9.44 14.65 7.19
C ARG A 205 -9.28 15.00 5.70
N PHE A 206 -10.38 15.17 4.98
CA PHE A 206 -10.39 15.76 3.64
C PHE A 206 -10.47 17.30 3.72
N PRO A 207 -9.94 18.04 2.74
CA PRO A 207 -10.16 19.50 2.64
C PRO A 207 -11.63 19.87 2.40
N ASN A 208 -12.41 18.97 1.78
CA ASN A 208 -13.86 19.10 1.60
C ASN A 208 -14.63 18.41 2.73
N LYS A 209 -15.65 19.09 3.27
CA LYS A 209 -16.22 18.85 4.61
C LYS A 209 -17.17 17.66 4.77
N ASP A 210 -17.43 16.86 3.73
CA ASP A 210 -18.63 16.00 3.70
C ASP A 210 -18.36 14.50 3.43
N LEU A 211 -17.16 13.98 3.70
CA LEU A 211 -16.89 12.53 3.55
C LEU A 211 -16.90 11.79 4.90
N PRO A 212 -17.45 10.55 4.96
CA PRO A 212 -17.66 9.81 6.21
C PRO A 212 -16.35 9.39 6.88
N THR A 213 -16.39 9.31 8.21
CA THR A 213 -15.36 8.66 9.04
C THR A 213 -15.59 7.15 8.96
N CYS A 214 -14.54 6.35 8.73
CA CYS A 214 -14.67 4.90 8.78
C CYS A 214 -14.71 4.44 10.25
N LEU A 215 -15.78 3.73 10.63
CA LEU A 215 -15.87 3.07 11.92
C LEU A 215 -15.20 1.70 11.79
N ILE A 216 -14.29 1.38 12.71
CA ILE A 216 -13.73 0.03 12.83
C ILE A 216 -14.68 -0.67 13.81
N GLU A 217 -15.59 -1.51 13.31
CA GLU A 217 -16.45 -2.35 14.18
C GLU A 217 -15.74 -3.64 14.60
#